data_AF-A0A524NWH6-F1
#
_entry.id   AF-A0A524NWH6-F1
#
_cell.length_a   1.000
_cell.length_b   1.000
_cell.length_c   1.000
_cell.angle_alpha   90.00
_cell.angle_beta   90.00
_cell.angle_gamma   90.00
#
_symmetry.space_group_name_H-M   'P 1'
#
loop_
_entity.id
_entity.type
_entity.pdbx_description
1 polymer ?
#
loop_
_entity_poly.entity_id
_entity_poly.type
_entity_poly.pdbx_seq_one_letter_code
_entity_poly.pdbx_strand_id
1 'polypeptide(L)'
;MNGDSPSDDLARMLAQLSYRSGSFRLASGKTSDFYVDVKQTLYTAAGASLVGRLLFSEIARRSIELVGGMALGAIPLVDAALHESAQHG
;
A
#
# COMPACT_ATOMS: atom_id res chain seq x y z
N MET A 1 -1.79 20.22 16.26
CA MET A 1 -1.22 19.35 15.21
C MET A 1 -1.37 17.94 15.75
N ASN A 2 -2.35 17.18 15.26
CA ASN A 2 -2.65 15.86 15.82
C ASN A 2 -1.50 14.92 15.49
N GLY A 3 -1.00 14.19 16.50
CA GLY A 3 0.16 13.31 16.41
C GLY A 3 -0.09 11.99 15.67
N ASP A 4 -0.71 12.06 14.50
CA ASP A 4 -0.91 10.91 13.63
C ASP A 4 0.35 10.65 12.80
N SER A 5 0.80 9.40 12.78
CA SER A 5 1.92 8.96 11.95
C SER A 5 1.48 8.77 10.48
N PRO A 6 2.42 8.75 9.50
CA PRO A 6 2.08 8.40 8.12
C PRO A 6 1.37 7.04 7.99
N SER A 7 1.62 6.12 8.92
CA SER A 7 0.92 4.84 8.99
C SER A 7 -0.54 4.98 9.43
N ASP A 8 -0.84 5.92 10.33
CA ASP A 8 -2.22 6.20 10.77
C ASP A 8 -3.04 6.85 9.66
N ASP A 9 -2.44 7.79 8.92
CA ASP A 9 -3.04 8.39 7.72
C ASP A 9 -3.34 7.33 6.65
N LEU A 10 -2.38 6.45 6.37
CA LEU A 10 -2.57 5.39 5.39
C LEU A 10 -3.66 4.40 5.85
N ALA A 11 -3.68 4.03 7.13
CA ALA A 11 -4.70 3.15 7.68
C ALA A 11 -6.11 3.74 7.54
N ARG A 12 -6.27 5.05 7.78
CA ARG A 12 -7.54 5.76 7.54
C ARG A 12 -7.95 5.73 6.07
N MET A 13 -7.02 5.99 5.15
CA MET A 13 -7.32 5.91 3.72
C MET A 13 -7.73 4.51 3.30
N LEU A 14 -7.03 3.47 3.78
CA LEU A 14 -7.37 2.07 3.50
C LEU A 14 -8.76 1.70 4.04
N ALA A 15 -9.10 2.14 5.25
CA ALA A 15 -10.41 1.92 5.84
C ALA A 15 -11.53 2.60 5.02
N GLN A 16 -11.28 3.81 4.50
CA GLN A 16 -12.28 4.56 3.73
C GLN A 16 -12.42 4.06 2.29
N LEU A 17 -11.30 3.84 1.59
CA LEU A 17 -11.27 3.61 0.15
C LEU A 17 -11.24 2.13 -0.21
N SER A 18 -10.49 1.33 0.55
CA SER A 18 -10.11 -0.04 0.17
C SER A 18 -10.87 -1.13 0.92
N TYR A 19 -11.40 -0.87 2.11
CA TYR A 19 -12.11 -1.85 2.93
C TYR A 19 -13.58 -2.01 2.53
N ARG A 20 -14.06 -3.25 2.46
CA ARG A 20 -15.47 -3.61 2.27
C ARG A 20 -15.84 -4.74 3.22
N SER A 21 -16.96 -4.60 3.93
CA SER A 21 -17.60 -5.71 4.67
C SER A 21 -18.61 -6.43 3.78
N GLY A 22 -18.79 -7.73 4.00
CA GLY A 22 -19.71 -8.57 3.21
C GLY A 22 -19.21 -10.00 3.09
N SER A 23 -19.91 -10.85 2.33
CA SER A 23 -19.48 -12.23 2.10
C SER A 23 -18.69 -12.34 0.79
N PHE A 24 -17.40 -12.66 0.88
CA PHE A 24 -16.50 -12.76 -0.26
C PHE A 24 -15.93 -14.17 -0.37
N ARG A 25 -16.02 -14.78 -1.55
CA ARG A 25 -15.38 -16.06 -1.82
C ARG A 25 -13.95 -15.84 -2.31
N LEU A 26 -12.98 -16.32 -1.55
CA LEU A 26 -11.55 -16.19 -1.85
C LEU A 26 -11.12 -17.19 -2.93
N ALA A 27 -9.97 -16.93 -3.55
CA ALA A 27 -9.36 -17.84 -4.52
C ALA A 27 -9.05 -19.22 -3.92
N SER A 28 -8.89 -19.32 -2.60
CA SER A 28 -8.73 -20.59 -1.86
C SER A 28 -10.04 -21.39 -1.72
N GLY A 29 -11.18 -20.84 -2.15
CA GLY A 29 -12.52 -21.42 -1.99
C GLY A 29 -13.19 -21.11 -0.65
N LYS A 30 -12.44 -20.57 0.33
CA LYS A 30 -12.97 -20.13 1.63
C LYS A 30 -13.79 -18.84 1.50
N THR A 31 -14.66 -18.59 2.47
CA THR A 31 -15.41 -17.33 2.58
C THR A 31 -14.74 -16.41 3.61
N SER A 32 -14.67 -15.12 3.27
CA SER A 32 -14.24 -14.02 4.14
C SER A 32 -15.43 -13.07 4.37
N ASP A 33 -15.52 -12.50 5.57
CA ASP A 33 -16.49 -11.47 5.96
C ASP A 33 -16.04 -10.03 5.59
N PHE A 34 -14.85 -9.90 5.02
CA PHE A 34 -14.33 -8.65 4.47
C PHE A 34 -13.46 -8.86 3.23
N TYR A 35 -13.23 -7.77 2.50
CA TYR A 35 -12.28 -7.67 1.41
C TYR A 35 -11.55 -6.33 1.45
N VAL A 36 -10.25 -6.33 1.12
CA VAL A 36 -9.43 -5.11 1.07
C VAL A 36 -8.82 -4.98 -0.32
N ASP A 37 -9.34 -4.06 -1.13
CA ASP A 37 -8.74 -3.69 -2.41
C ASP A 37 -7.80 -2.49 -2.27
N VAL A 38 -6.55 -2.76 -1.92
CA VAL A 38 -5.51 -1.74 -1.73
C VAL A 38 -5.25 -0.90 -2.99
N LYS A 39 -5.61 -1.38 -4.19
CA LYS A 39 -5.45 -0.61 -5.44
C LYS A 39 -6.24 0.70 -5.39
N GLN A 40 -7.40 0.71 -4.75
CA GLN A 40 -8.22 1.93 -4.64
C GLN A 40 -7.50 3.05 -3.89
N THR A 41 -6.73 2.72 -2.86
CA THR A 41 -5.92 3.70 -2.14
C THR A 41 -4.66 4.08 -2.94
N LEU A 42 -3.99 3.09 -3.54
CA LEU A 42 -2.77 3.29 -4.32
C LEU A 42 -2.96 4.17 -5.57
N TYR A 43 -4.13 4.15 -6.19
CA TYR A 43 -4.44 5.02 -7.33
C TYR A 43 -4.83 6.45 -6.95
N THR A 44 -4.63 6.85 -5.69
CA THR A 44 -4.73 8.25 -5.25
C THR A 44 -3.33 8.83 -5.07
N ALA A 45 -3.15 10.11 -5.37
CA ALA A 45 -1.86 10.79 -5.18
C ALA A 45 -1.37 10.71 -3.72
N ALA A 46 -2.27 10.95 -2.75
CA ALA A 46 -1.94 10.87 -1.33
C ALA A 46 -1.60 9.43 -0.89
N GLY A 47 -2.39 8.44 -1.33
CA GLY A 47 -2.14 7.03 -0.99
C GLY A 47 -0.82 6.52 -1.58
N ALA A 48 -0.53 6.82 -2.84
CA ALA A 48 0.75 6.47 -3.47
C ALA A 48 1.94 7.10 -2.71
N SER A 49 1.85 8.38 -2.34
CA SER A 49 2.92 9.07 -1.60
C SER A 49 3.14 8.48 -0.21
N LEU A 50 2.07 8.21 0.55
CA LEU A 50 2.19 7.61 1.89
C LEU A 50 2.79 6.20 1.81
N VAL A 51 2.33 5.39 0.86
CA VAL A 51 2.86 4.03 0.66
C VAL A 51 4.33 4.07 0.21
N GLY A 52 4.69 4.96 -0.72
CA GLY A 52 6.08 5.12 -1.17
C GLY A 52 7.02 5.41 -0.01
N ARG A 53 6.70 6.39 0.84
CA ARG A 53 7.46 6.74 2.05
C ARG A 53 7.65 5.57 3.01
N LEU A 54 6.57 4.86 3.30
CA LEU A 54 6.59 3.73 4.24
C LEU A 54 7.35 2.53 3.67
N LEU A 55 7.18 2.22 2.39
CA LEU A 55 7.93 1.17 1.71
C LEU A 55 9.42 1.50 1.63
N PHE A 56 9.77 2.71 1.22
CA PHE A 56 11.16 3.16 1.13
C PHE A 56 11.86 3.09 2.49
N SER A 57 11.18 3.50 3.56
CA SER A 57 11.69 3.38 4.93
C SER A 57 12.02 1.93 5.29
N GLU A 58 11.15 0.97 4.94
CA GLU A 58 11.39 -0.46 5.16
C GLU A 58 12.49 -1.04 4.27
N ILE A 59 12.58 -0.60 3.01
CA ILE A 59 13.62 -0.99 2.04
C ILE A 59 15.00 -0.55 2.55
N ALA A 60 15.12 0.73 2.91
CA ALA A 60 16.36 1.31 3.43
C ALA A 60 16.79 0.63 4.74
N ARG A 61 15.85 0.43 5.68
CA ARG A 61 16.11 -0.24 6.96
C ARG A 61 16.64 -1.67 6.81
N ARG A 62 16.27 -2.36 5.73
CA ARG A 62 16.67 -3.74 5.43
C ARG A 62 17.82 -3.85 4.43
N SER A 63 18.34 -2.72 3.94
CA SER A 63 19.40 -2.67 2.91
C SER A 63 19.05 -3.47 1.66
N ILE A 64 17.80 -3.35 1.19
CA ILE A 64 17.32 -4.02 -0.03
C ILE A 64 17.74 -3.21 -1.25
N GLU A 65 18.45 -3.83 -2.19
CA GLU A 65 18.92 -3.18 -3.42
C GLU A 65 17.90 -3.21 -4.57
N LEU A 66 17.06 -4.25 -4.61
CA LEU A 66 16.13 -4.51 -5.71
C LEU A 66 14.74 -4.81 -5.19
N VAL A 67 13.73 -4.21 -5.81
CA VAL A 67 12.32 -4.45 -5.54
C VAL A 67 11.59 -4.92 -6.80
N GLY A 68 10.66 -5.84 -6.62
CA GLY A 68 9.84 -6.39 -7.69
C GLY A 68 8.59 -7.07 -7.13
N GLY A 69 7.67 -7.45 -8.01
CA GLY A 69 6.46 -8.13 -7.60
C GLY A 69 5.61 -8.62 -8.76
N MET A 70 4.61 -9.45 -8.45
CA MET A 70 3.69 -9.99 -9.45
C MET A 70 2.86 -8.89 -10.11
N ALA A 71 2.69 -9.00 -11.43
CA ALA A 71 1.95 -8.03 -12.25
C ALA A 71 0.51 -7.80 -11.77
N LEU A 72 -0.08 -6.67 -12.17
CA LEU A 72 -1.41 -6.14 -11.82
C LEU A 72 -1.57 -5.67 -10.36
N GLY A 73 -1.08 -6.45 -9.38
CA GLY A 73 -1.18 -6.11 -7.96
C GLY A 73 -0.01 -5.27 -7.45
N ALA A 74 1.21 -5.68 -7.79
CA ALA A 74 2.42 -5.07 -7.23
C ALA A 74 2.93 -3.86 -8.02
N ILE A 75 2.50 -3.68 -9.28
CA ILE A 75 2.96 -2.58 -10.14
C ILE A 75 2.88 -1.20 -9.44
N PRO A 76 1.72 -0.75 -8.92
CA PRO A 76 1.63 0.56 -8.27
C PRO A 76 2.41 0.65 -6.95
N LEU A 77 2.66 -0.48 -6.27
CA LEU A 77 3.49 -0.50 -5.05
C LEU A 77 4.96 -0.29 -5.38
N VAL A 78 5.44 -1.01 -6.40
CA VAL A 78 6.83 -0.90 -6.89
C VAL A 78 7.07 0.51 -7.43
N ASP A 79 6.14 1.03 -8.23
CA ASP A 79 6.25 2.40 -8.77
C ASP A 79 6.33 3.46 -7.67
N ALA A 80 5.47 3.38 -6.64
CA ALA A 80 5.52 4.28 -5.49
C ALA A 80 6.85 4.19 -4.72
N ALA A 81 7.40 2.98 -4.54
CA ALA A 81 8.69 2.79 -3.88
C ALA A 81 9.86 3.34 -4.72
N LEU A 82 9.84 3.12 -6.04
CA LEU A 82 10.85 3.64 -6.96
C LEU A 82 10.79 5.17 -7.02
N HIS A 83 9.59 5.75 -7.06
CA HIS A 83 9.39 7.19 -7.02
C HIS A 83 10.00 7.80 -5.75
N GLU A 84 9.72 7.20 -4.59
CA GLU A 84 10.29 7.68 -3.32
C GLU A 84 11.81 7.50 -3.28
N SER A 85 12.34 6.38 -3.77
CA SER A 85 13.78 6.15 -3.87
C SER A 85 14.46 7.19 -4.75
N ALA A 86 13.87 7.55 -5.88
CA ALA A 86 14.42 8.57 -6.79
C ALA A 86 14.52 9.96 -6.15
N GLN A 87 13.76 10.24 -5.09
CA GLN A 87 13.88 11.48 -4.33
C GLN A 87 15.07 11.48 -3.35
N HIS A 88 15.65 10.30 -3.05
CA HIS A 88 16.68 10.12 -2.01
C HIS A 88 18.09 9.77 -2.55
N GLY A 89 18.24 9.59 -3.86
CA GLY A 89 19.52 9.28 -4.53
C GLY A 89 19.89 7.81 -4.52
#